data_AF-A0A8T3AF85-F1
#
_entry.id   AF-A0A8T3AF85-F1
#
_cell.length_a   1.000
_cell.length_b   1.000
_cell.length_c   1.000
_cell.angle_alpha   90.00
_cell.angle_beta   90.00
_cell.angle_gamma   90.00
#
_symmetry.space_group_name_H-M   'P 1'
#
loop_
_entity.id
_entity.type
_entity.pdbx_description
1 polymer ?
#
loop_
_entity_poly.entity_id
_entity_poly.type
_entity_poly.pdbx_seq_one_letter_code
_entity_poly.pdbx_strand_id
1 'polypeptide(L)'
;MGSSKRTISQQAFEAMVAENMEDLGMDADEALEDTQQTLTLQGVDLSGIVKCVPGVTSAKDDPVVKLLDGLRTSFLSKLEGRMAVAPDEIADLEEMAGMLGKLYDLCSVEGSENAAIARKNGGVELLTSLCGLLYGRLEMPLVTALRVLSSILQDVQSTDTFGKSGGPKIVVDILKEGFQNATILDSGFSVIAAASTANEVLKESFMELKLDELLVKVLREQTRSCPQSLYDVIRILLTPDDNRVVASQDEICRSITGSGGIDIILKYIDDCNVTSDKAVSRACCSLLSKLAGSDENKVAIVQRGGLDLLMKLCSRFSDDPSILQEVMSIITVLSLRSPVNAALAVEAGAGDLASQAMQRFPAVHQLQRQSCFMIRNLVARNPENRIILLSSGIEKLIRRAKGSHDSCRDAASAALRDLGLDDYNA
;
A
#
# COMPACT_ATOMS: atom_id res chain seq x y z
N MET A 1 -17.94 1.46 -15.16
CA MET A 1 -17.31 2.10 -16.33
C MET A 1 -16.77 3.44 -15.88
N GLY A 2 -15.46 3.53 -15.60
CA GLY A 2 -14.83 4.84 -15.36
C GLY A 2 -14.78 5.59 -16.68
N SER A 3 -15.41 6.75 -16.76
CA SER A 3 -15.24 7.65 -17.90
C SER A 3 -13.74 7.97 -17.98
N SER A 4 -13.07 7.53 -19.06
CA SER A 4 -11.71 7.96 -19.34
C SER A 4 -11.75 9.48 -19.49
N LYS A 5 -11.18 10.21 -18.53
CA LYS A 5 -11.05 11.67 -18.64
C LYS A 5 -10.30 11.98 -19.94
N ARG A 6 -10.77 12.97 -20.69
CA ARG A 6 -10.06 13.43 -21.91
C ARG A 6 -8.73 14.04 -21.47
N THR A 7 -7.65 13.80 -22.21
CA THR A 7 -6.32 14.37 -21.90
C THR A 7 -5.85 15.27 -23.04
N ILE A 8 -4.89 16.15 -22.75
CA ILE A 8 -4.27 17.06 -23.72
C ILE A 8 -2.73 16.90 -23.68
N SER A 9 -2.04 17.31 -24.74
CA SER A 9 -0.58 17.40 -24.78
C SER A 9 -0.11 18.80 -24.40
N GLN A 10 1.13 18.93 -23.90
CA GLN A 10 1.74 20.24 -23.59
C GLN A 10 1.69 21.20 -24.80
N GLN A 11 2.03 20.69 -25.99
CA GLN A 11 2.01 21.47 -27.23
C GLN A 11 0.60 21.95 -27.61
N ALA A 12 -0.43 21.10 -27.43
CA ALA A 12 -1.80 21.48 -27.74
C ALA A 12 -2.35 22.50 -26.72
N PHE A 13 -1.95 22.39 -25.44
CA PHE A 13 -2.28 23.38 -24.43
C PHE A 13 -1.64 24.74 -24.76
N GLU A 14 -0.33 24.75 -25.03
CA GLU A 14 0.40 25.97 -25.39
C GLU A 14 -0.15 26.61 -26.68
N ALA A 15 -0.48 25.81 -27.69
CA ALA A 15 -1.10 26.30 -28.92
C ALA A 15 -2.45 26.98 -28.65
N MET A 16 -3.27 26.43 -27.75
CA MET A 16 -4.56 27.02 -27.40
C MET A 16 -4.41 28.34 -26.62
N VAL A 17 -3.42 28.43 -25.71
CA VAL A 17 -3.12 29.70 -25.03
C VAL A 17 -2.65 30.76 -26.04
N ALA A 18 -1.77 30.37 -26.98
CA ALA A 18 -1.29 31.28 -28.02
C ALA A 18 -2.43 31.74 -28.95
N GLU A 19 -3.33 30.83 -29.35
CA GLU A 19 -4.53 31.15 -30.15
C GLU A 19 -5.43 32.15 -29.40
N ASN A 20 -5.67 31.96 -28.11
CA ASN A 20 -6.44 32.92 -27.30
C ASN A 20 -5.78 34.32 -27.25
N MET A 21 -4.44 34.40 -27.21
CA MET A 21 -3.73 35.68 -27.25
C MET A 21 -3.80 36.33 -28.64
N GLU A 22 -3.58 35.57 -29.70
CA GLU A 22 -3.48 36.08 -31.08
C GLU A 22 -4.86 36.39 -31.68
N ASP A 23 -5.83 35.48 -31.54
CA ASP A 23 -7.13 35.57 -32.21
C ASP A 23 -8.17 36.35 -31.38
N LEU A 24 -8.13 36.22 -30.06
CA LEU A 24 -9.06 36.92 -29.15
C LEU A 24 -8.48 38.20 -28.56
N GLY A 25 -7.18 38.45 -28.75
CA GLY A 25 -6.50 39.64 -28.24
C GLY A 25 -6.43 39.71 -26.71
N MET A 26 -6.55 38.56 -26.04
CA MET A 26 -6.46 38.45 -24.58
C MET A 26 -5.04 38.77 -24.09
N ASP A 27 -4.94 39.33 -22.89
CA ASP A 27 -3.64 39.42 -22.22
C ASP A 27 -3.12 38.01 -21.85
N ALA A 28 -1.81 37.88 -21.65
CA ALA A 28 -1.12 36.63 -21.31
C ALA A 28 -1.77 35.84 -20.16
N ASP A 29 -2.06 36.52 -19.04
CA ASP A 29 -2.63 35.86 -17.85
C ASP A 29 -4.10 35.47 -18.09
N GLU A 30 -4.85 36.32 -18.80
CA GLU A 30 -6.24 36.07 -19.17
C GLU A 30 -6.37 34.88 -20.12
N ALA A 31 -5.52 34.81 -21.15
CA ALA A 31 -5.53 33.71 -22.11
C ALA A 31 -5.23 32.36 -21.44
N LEU A 32 -4.31 32.35 -20.48
CA LEU A 32 -3.95 31.16 -19.70
C LEU A 32 -5.07 30.74 -18.75
N GLU A 33 -5.71 31.67 -18.06
CA GLU A 33 -6.87 31.39 -17.20
C GLU A 33 -8.07 30.89 -18.01
N ASP A 34 -8.40 31.54 -19.13
CA ASP A 34 -9.51 31.15 -20.00
C ASP A 34 -9.30 29.74 -20.59
N THR A 35 -8.08 29.45 -21.06
CA THR A 35 -7.73 28.12 -21.58
C THR A 35 -7.93 27.04 -20.51
N GLN A 36 -7.46 27.30 -19.28
CA GLN A 36 -7.63 26.37 -18.17
C GLN A 36 -9.10 26.16 -17.81
N GLN A 37 -9.87 27.24 -17.72
CA GLN A 37 -11.30 27.17 -17.41
C GLN A 37 -12.06 26.41 -18.49
N THR A 38 -11.82 26.72 -19.77
CA THR A 38 -12.47 26.08 -20.91
C THR A 38 -12.18 24.58 -20.95
N LEU A 39 -10.91 24.18 -20.83
CA LEU A 39 -10.53 22.76 -20.83
C LEU A 39 -11.09 22.03 -19.61
N THR A 40 -11.10 22.67 -18.45
CA THR A 40 -11.69 22.11 -17.22
C THR A 40 -13.21 21.92 -17.38
N LEU A 41 -13.93 22.90 -17.93
CA LEU A 41 -15.36 22.81 -18.23
C LEU A 41 -15.68 21.72 -19.24
N GLN A 42 -14.78 21.46 -20.19
CA GLN A 42 -14.87 20.35 -21.14
C GLN A 42 -14.53 18.98 -20.51
N GLY A 43 -14.10 18.96 -19.25
CA GLY A 43 -13.70 17.73 -18.54
C GLY A 43 -12.38 17.16 -19.04
N VAL A 44 -11.49 18.01 -19.56
CA VAL A 44 -10.11 17.64 -19.90
C VAL A 44 -9.29 17.62 -18.61
N ASP A 45 -8.52 16.55 -18.43
CA ASP A 45 -7.55 16.41 -17.35
C ASP A 45 -6.26 17.15 -17.71
N LEU A 46 -5.98 18.21 -16.94
CA LEU A 46 -4.78 19.04 -17.08
C LEU A 46 -3.63 18.55 -16.18
N SER A 47 -3.80 17.43 -15.47
CA SER A 47 -2.77 16.89 -14.58
C SER A 47 -1.47 16.62 -15.36
N GLY A 48 -0.39 17.25 -14.92
CA GLY A 48 0.94 17.12 -15.51
C GLY A 48 1.22 18.01 -16.72
N ILE A 49 0.32 18.94 -17.03
CA ILE A 49 0.58 20.04 -17.98
C ILE A 49 1.23 21.19 -17.22
N VAL A 50 2.33 21.72 -17.75
CA VAL A 50 2.97 22.93 -17.21
C VAL A 50 2.15 24.13 -17.66
N LYS A 51 1.58 24.84 -16.68
CA LYS A 51 0.76 26.04 -16.89
C LYS A 51 1.67 27.25 -17.15
N CYS A 52 2.12 27.40 -18.39
CA CYS A 52 2.97 28.50 -18.83
C CYS A 52 2.30 29.30 -19.94
N VAL A 53 2.65 30.60 -20.03
CA VAL A 53 2.26 31.49 -21.12
C VAL A 53 3.31 31.41 -22.24
N PRO A 54 2.95 30.94 -23.46
CA PRO A 54 3.86 30.90 -24.60
C PRO A 54 4.52 32.27 -24.88
N GLY A 55 5.83 32.27 -25.10
CA GLY A 55 6.59 33.50 -25.39
C GLY A 55 6.96 34.35 -24.18
N VAL A 56 6.33 34.14 -23.02
CA VAL A 56 6.65 34.83 -21.75
C VAL A 56 7.38 33.90 -20.79
N THR A 57 6.86 32.69 -20.62
CA THR A 57 7.43 31.64 -19.76
C THR A 57 7.51 30.34 -20.54
N SER A 58 8.53 29.51 -20.29
CA SER A 58 8.64 28.22 -20.97
C SER A 58 8.20 27.08 -20.07
N ALA A 59 7.57 26.04 -20.65
CA ALA A 59 7.42 24.78 -19.93
C ALA A 59 8.77 24.18 -19.50
N LYS A 60 9.85 24.51 -20.23
CA LYS A 60 11.23 24.15 -19.86
C LYS A 60 11.75 24.92 -18.66
N ASP A 61 11.06 25.97 -18.23
CA ASP A 61 11.44 26.73 -17.06
C ASP A 61 10.97 26.11 -15.75
N ASP A 62 10.00 25.19 -15.83
CA ASP A 62 9.46 24.44 -14.70
C ASP A 62 10.57 23.70 -13.93
N PRO A 63 10.58 23.78 -12.59
CA PRO A 63 11.65 23.19 -11.79
C PRO A 63 11.75 21.66 -11.94
N VAL A 64 10.63 20.96 -12.13
CA VAL A 64 10.63 19.50 -12.35
C VAL A 64 11.21 19.18 -13.71
N VAL A 65 10.74 19.87 -14.77
CA VAL A 65 11.24 19.67 -16.14
C VAL A 65 12.74 19.95 -16.23
N LYS A 66 13.22 21.04 -15.63
CA LYS A 66 14.65 21.37 -15.56
C LYS A 66 15.48 20.28 -14.89
N LEU A 67 15.01 19.74 -13.76
CA LEU A 67 15.71 18.68 -13.06
C LEU A 67 15.78 17.40 -13.88
N LEU A 68 14.67 17.00 -14.53
CA LEU A 68 14.64 15.83 -15.41
C LEU A 68 15.57 15.98 -16.62
N ASP A 69 15.54 17.13 -17.29
CA ASP A 69 16.42 17.40 -18.42
C ASP A 69 17.90 17.44 -18.00
N GLY A 70 18.21 18.05 -16.86
CA GLY A 70 19.56 18.06 -16.32
C GLY A 70 20.04 16.65 -15.95
N LEU A 71 19.20 15.81 -15.33
CA LEU A 71 19.53 14.41 -15.02
C LEU A 71 19.78 13.59 -16.29
N ARG A 72 18.95 13.79 -17.32
CA ARG A 72 19.07 13.12 -18.62
C ARG A 72 20.35 13.53 -19.36
N THR A 73 20.61 14.82 -19.46
CA THR A 73 21.73 15.35 -20.25
C THR A 73 23.07 15.21 -19.55
N SER A 74 23.12 15.49 -18.24
CA SER A 74 24.38 15.55 -17.49
C SER A 74 24.86 14.20 -16.98
N PHE A 75 23.94 13.24 -16.80
CA PHE A 75 24.28 11.97 -16.16
C PHE A 75 23.89 10.74 -16.94
N LEU A 76 22.63 10.62 -17.41
CA LEU A 76 22.20 9.42 -18.12
C LEU A 76 23.11 9.14 -19.32
N SER A 77 23.35 10.17 -20.15
CA SER A 77 24.23 10.09 -21.32
C SER A 77 25.68 9.70 -21.01
N LYS A 78 26.20 10.08 -19.83
CA LYS A 78 27.57 9.73 -19.39
C LYS A 78 27.66 8.30 -18.85
N LEU A 79 26.61 7.84 -18.17
CA LEU A 79 26.55 6.51 -17.59
C LEU A 79 26.31 5.44 -18.65
N GLU A 80 25.52 5.77 -19.69
CA GLU A 80 25.33 4.96 -20.88
C GLU A 80 26.66 4.82 -21.65
N GLY A 81 27.32 3.67 -21.52
CA GLY A 81 28.58 3.36 -22.20
C GLY A 81 29.81 3.23 -21.30
N ARG A 82 29.67 3.46 -19.99
CA ARG A 82 30.76 3.24 -19.01
C ARG A 82 30.46 2.05 -18.11
N MET A 83 31.41 1.10 -18.03
CA MET A 83 31.33 -0.06 -17.13
C MET A 83 31.76 0.25 -15.69
N ALA A 84 32.56 1.30 -15.47
CA ALA A 84 33.07 1.72 -14.17
C ALA A 84 32.98 3.24 -14.01
N VAL A 85 32.77 3.70 -12.78
CA VAL A 85 32.82 5.13 -12.40
C VAL A 85 34.29 5.55 -12.40
N ALA A 86 34.61 6.71 -12.99
CA ALA A 86 35.98 7.19 -12.98
C ALA A 86 36.38 7.63 -11.55
N PRO A 87 37.65 7.47 -11.12
CA PRO A 87 38.06 7.77 -9.74
C PRO A 87 37.82 9.22 -9.26
N ASP A 88 37.66 10.19 -10.16
CA ASP A 88 37.53 11.63 -9.86
C ASP A 88 36.09 12.19 -9.95
N GLU A 89 35.05 11.36 -9.89
CA GLU A 89 33.66 11.80 -10.12
C GLU A 89 32.85 12.10 -8.84
N ILE A 90 33.48 12.34 -7.69
CA ILE A 90 32.74 12.65 -6.43
C ILE A 90 31.80 13.86 -6.60
N ALA A 91 32.24 14.91 -7.30
CA ALA A 91 31.43 16.10 -7.54
C ALA A 91 30.19 15.82 -8.41
N ASP A 92 30.36 15.02 -9.48
CA ASP A 92 29.26 14.59 -10.35
C ASP A 92 28.23 13.75 -9.57
N LEU A 93 28.68 12.92 -8.62
CA LEU A 93 27.81 12.10 -7.77
C LEU A 93 27.03 12.93 -6.76
N GLU A 94 27.67 13.89 -6.11
CA GLU A 94 27.03 14.81 -5.19
C GLU A 94 26.01 15.70 -5.91
N GLU A 95 26.34 16.17 -7.12
CA GLU A 95 25.43 16.94 -7.95
C GLU A 95 24.20 16.10 -8.34
N MET A 96 24.39 14.87 -8.82
CA MET A 96 23.28 13.96 -9.15
C MET A 96 22.40 13.70 -7.92
N ALA A 97 23.00 13.38 -6.77
CA ALA A 97 22.26 13.14 -5.54
C ALA A 97 21.46 14.39 -5.13
N GLY A 98 22.06 15.58 -5.24
CA GLY A 98 21.39 16.84 -4.97
C GLY A 98 20.22 17.13 -5.92
N MET A 99 20.37 16.81 -7.21
CA MET A 99 19.29 16.94 -8.19
C MET A 99 18.14 15.97 -7.92
N LEU A 100 18.45 14.70 -7.64
CA LEU A 100 17.45 13.69 -7.29
C LEU A 100 16.74 14.05 -5.97
N GLY A 101 17.46 14.58 -4.98
CA GLY A 101 16.89 15.04 -3.72
C GLY A 101 15.88 16.17 -3.92
N LYS A 102 16.25 17.20 -4.69
CA LYS A 102 15.32 18.29 -5.05
C LYS A 102 14.09 17.78 -5.80
N LEU A 103 14.29 16.82 -6.70
CA LEU A 103 13.18 16.23 -7.45
C LEU A 103 12.24 15.44 -6.52
N TYR A 104 12.79 14.70 -5.55
CA TYR A 104 12.00 14.02 -4.53
C TYR A 104 11.19 15.01 -3.69
N ASP A 105 11.81 16.09 -3.22
CA ASP A 105 11.13 17.11 -2.42
C ASP A 105 9.97 17.76 -3.19
N LEU A 106 10.12 17.97 -4.50
CA LEU A 106 9.06 18.52 -5.36
C LEU A 106 7.93 17.52 -5.61
N CYS A 107 8.23 16.24 -5.83
CA CYS A 107 7.25 15.22 -6.21
C CYS A 107 6.56 14.52 -5.03
N SER A 108 7.13 14.59 -3.81
CA SER A 108 6.59 13.93 -2.62
C SER A 108 5.51 14.73 -1.89
N VAL A 109 5.26 15.98 -2.28
CA VAL A 109 4.22 16.83 -1.68
C VAL A 109 2.82 16.34 -2.06
N GLU A 110 2.03 15.94 -1.06
CA GLU A 110 0.65 15.48 -1.27
C GLU A 110 -0.21 16.59 -1.91
N GLY A 111 -0.95 16.23 -2.96
CA GLY A 111 -1.78 17.17 -3.73
C GLY A 111 -1.03 18.05 -4.72
N SER A 112 0.30 17.96 -4.80
CA SER A 112 1.10 18.67 -5.82
C SER A 112 0.94 18.06 -7.21
N GLU A 113 0.86 18.91 -8.24
CA GLU A 113 0.84 18.49 -9.65
C GLU A 113 2.23 18.04 -10.14
N ASN A 114 3.31 18.29 -9.37
CA ASN A 114 4.69 18.01 -9.76
C ASN A 114 4.95 16.54 -10.10
N ALA A 115 4.34 15.61 -9.37
CA ALA A 115 4.47 14.19 -9.69
C ALA A 115 3.84 13.87 -11.07
N ALA A 116 2.70 14.48 -11.39
CA ALA A 116 2.07 14.34 -12.69
C ALA A 116 2.90 15.00 -13.80
N ILE A 117 3.52 16.16 -13.53
CA ILE A 117 4.43 16.83 -14.47
C ILE A 117 5.63 15.92 -14.74
N ALA A 118 6.24 15.34 -13.69
CA ALA A 118 7.36 14.43 -13.83
C ALA A 118 6.99 13.22 -14.71
N ARG A 119 5.81 12.62 -14.49
CA ARG A 119 5.30 11.51 -15.30
C ARG A 119 5.14 11.90 -16.78
N LYS A 120 4.48 13.03 -17.06
CA LYS A 120 4.21 13.51 -18.42
C LYS A 120 5.49 13.88 -19.19
N ASN A 121 6.57 14.19 -18.49
CA ASN A 121 7.87 14.57 -19.06
C ASN A 121 8.90 13.42 -19.07
N GLY A 122 8.42 12.16 -19.01
CA GLY A 122 9.26 10.97 -19.16
C GLY A 122 10.12 10.65 -17.93
N GLY A 123 9.68 11.10 -16.75
CA GLY A 123 10.39 10.87 -15.49
C GLY A 123 10.42 9.40 -15.09
N VAL A 124 9.37 8.62 -15.40
CA VAL A 124 9.32 7.18 -15.07
C VAL A 124 10.39 6.41 -15.81
N GLU A 125 10.51 6.61 -17.12
CA GLU A 125 11.49 5.97 -17.98
C GLU A 125 12.91 6.37 -17.55
N LEU A 126 13.14 7.67 -17.34
CA LEU A 126 14.44 8.20 -16.92
C LEU A 126 14.87 7.59 -15.58
N LEU A 127 14.01 7.63 -14.56
CA LEU A 127 14.35 7.14 -13.23
C LEU A 127 14.51 5.62 -13.21
N THR A 128 13.73 4.88 -14.00
CA THR A 128 13.90 3.43 -14.16
C THR A 128 15.27 3.10 -14.75
N SER A 129 15.67 3.79 -15.82
CA SER A 129 16.99 3.62 -16.43
C SER A 129 18.12 4.01 -15.47
N LEU A 130 17.98 5.13 -14.75
CA LEU A 130 18.95 5.55 -13.75
C LEU A 130 19.10 4.51 -12.64
N CYS A 131 18.01 3.95 -12.10
CA CYS A 131 18.09 2.90 -11.08
C CYS A 131 18.91 1.70 -11.58
N GLY A 132 18.69 1.25 -12.82
CA GLY A 132 19.46 0.16 -13.41
C GLY A 132 20.95 0.47 -13.62
N LEU A 133 21.30 1.73 -13.89
CA LEU A 133 22.69 2.16 -14.09
C LEU A 133 23.43 2.46 -12.77
N LEU A 134 22.72 2.92 -11.74
CA LEU A 134 23.27 3.24 -10.42
C LEU A 134 23.46 1.99 -9.56
N TYR A 135 22.70 0.95 -9.86
CA TYR A 135 22.82 -0.36 -9.24
C TYR A 135 24.27 -0.90 -9.25
N GLY A 136 24.73 -1.38 -8.09
CA GLY A 136 26.10 -1.88 -7.90
C GLY A 136 27.20 -0.82 -7.94
N ARG A 137 26.86 0.45 -8.18
CA ARG A 137 27.83 1.55 -8.33
C ARG A 137 27.69 2.59 -7.22
N LEU A 138 26.48 3.07 -6.96
CA LEU A 138 26.24 4.33 -6.24
C LEU A 138 24.99 4.25 -5.35
N GLU A 139 25.19 3.95 -4.07
CA GLU A 139 24.10 3.69 -3.12
C GLU A 139 23.18 4.92 -2.90
N MET A 140 23.74 6.07 -2.53
CA MET A 140 22.93 7.24 -2.17
C MET A 140 22.08 7.79 -3.34
N PRO A 141 22.64 7.99 -4.55
CA PRO A 141 21.83 8.33 -5.72
C PRO A 141 20.79 7.27 -6.06
N LEU A 142 21.12 5.97 -5.96
CA LEU A 142 20.18 4.88 -6.22
C LEU A 142 18.97 4.93 -5.29
N VAL A 143 19.22 5.04 -3.98
CA VAL A 143 18.15 5.11 -2.96
C VAL A 143 17.25 6.32 -3.23
N THR A 144 17.83 7.46 -3.61
CA THR A 144 17.05 8.68 -3.90
C THR A 144 16.25 8.52 -5.20
N ALA A 145 16.83 7.94 -6.26
CA ALA A 145 16.12 7.66 -7.51
C ALA A 145 14.93 6.71 -7.30
N LEU A 146 15.09 5.65 -6.48
CA LEU A 146 14.01 4.75 -6.11
C LEU A 146 12.88 5.47 -5.38
N ARG A 147 13.21 6.40 -4.46
CA ARG A 147 12.22 7.20 -3.74
C ARG A 147 11.44 8.17 -4.64
N VAL A 148 12.12 8.80 -5.59
CA VAL A 148 11.43 9.62 -6.60
C VAL A 148 10.52 8.72 -7.43
N LEU A 149 11.03 7.58 -7.90
CA LEU A 149 10.27 6.65 -8.72
C LEU A 149 9.00 6.16 -8.02
N SER A 150 9.09 5.76 -6.74
CA SER A 150 7.90 5.36 -5.97
C SER A 150 6.90 6.50 -5.81
N SER A 151 7.37 7.74 -5.62
CA SER A 151 6.50 8.91 -5.47
C SER A 151 5.70 9.26 -6.74
N ILE A 152 6.24 8.95 -7.92
CA ILE A 152 5.59 9.28 -9.20
C ILE A 152 4.74 8.13 -9.76
N LEU A 153 4.89 6.90 -9.26
CA LEU A 153 4.07 5.75 -9.64
C LEU A 153 2.72 5.75 -8.91
N GLN A 154 1.80 6.57 -9.39
CA GLN A 154 0.51 6.84 -8.72
C GLN A 154 -0.71 6.39 -9.52
N ASP A 155 -0.53 6.14 -10.82
CA ASP A 155 -1.62 5.80 -11.73
C ASP A 155 -1.24 4.66 -12.68
N VAL A 156 -2.27 4.03 -13.26
CA VAL A 156 -2.12 2.92 -14.20
C VAL A 156 -1.13 3.24 -15.31
N GLN A 157 -1.20 4.43 -15.92
CA GLN A 157 -0.35 4.79 -17.05
C GLN A 157 1.13 4.81 -16.64
N SER A 158 1.44 5.40 -15.49
CA SER A 158 2.79 5.43 -14.94
C SER A 158 3.34 4.04 -14.63
N THR A 159 2.50 3.16 -14.07
CA THR A 159 2.88 1.78 -13.78
C THR A 159 3.09 0.97 -15.07
N ASP A 160 2.26 1.17 -16.10
CA ASP A 160 2.42 0.52 -17.41
C ASP A 160 3.71 0.97 -18.10
N THR A 161 4.04 2.26 -18.01
CA THR A 161 5.33 2.80 -18.49
C THR A 161 6.50 2.16 -17.76
N PHE A 162 6.44 2.09 -16.42
CA PHE A 162 7.46 1.41 -15.61
C PHE A 162 7.66 -0.05 -16.00
N GLY A 163 6.57 -0.79 -16.25
CA GLY A 163 6.60 -2.16 -16.76
C GLY A 163 7.34 -2.26 -18.11
N LYS A 164 6.98 -1.41 -19.07
CA LYS A 164 7.60 -1.36 -20.41
C LYS A 164 9.07 -0.98 -20.38
N SER A 165 9.50 -0.19 -19.39
CA SER A 165 10.89 0.19 -19.16
C SER A 165 11.73 -0.92 -18.50
N GLY A 166 11.18 -2.11 -18.26
CA GLY A 166 11.89 -3.22 -17.59
C GLY A 166 12.02 -3.02 -16.07
N GLY A 167 11.24 -2.10 -15.51
CA GLY A 167 11.26 -1.73 -14.10
C GLY A 167 11.17 -2.90 -13.12
N PRO A 168 10.26 -3.87 -13.30
CA PRO A 168 10.13 -5.00 -12.38
C PRO A 168 11.43 -5.79 -12.20
N LYS A 169 12.10 -6.11 -13.30
CA LYS A 169 13.37 -6.84 -13.28
C LYS A 169 14.48 -6.03 -12.60
N ILE A 170 14.62 -4.75 -12.98
CA ILE A 170 15.62 -3.84 -12.42
C ILE A 170 15.48 -3.76 -10.90
N VAL A 171 14.26 -3.55 -10.39
CA VAL A 171 14.02 -3.39 -8.96
C VAL A 171 14.24 -4.70 -8.19
N VAL A 172 13.82 -5.85 -8.74
CA VAL A 172 14.07 -7.15 -8.10
C VAL A 172 15.56 -7.47 -8.05
N ASP A 173 16.32 -7.17 -9.11
CA ASP A 173 17.77 -7.33 -9.13
C ASP A 173 18.42 -6.40 -8.08
N ILE A 174 17.98 -5.14 -8.00
CA ILE A 174 18.40 -4.18 -6.95
C ILE A 174 18.24 -4.76 -5.54
N LEU A 175 17.08 -5.33 -5.24
CA LEU A 175 16.79 -5.92 -3.93
C LEU A 175 17.61 -7.19 -3.64
N LYS A 176 17.93 -7.99 -4.67
CA LYS A 176 18.71 -9.23 -4.52
C LYS A 176 20.17 -8.95 -4.16
N GLU A 177 20.83 -7.99 -4.80
CA GLU A 177 22.21 -7.60 -4.42
C GLU A 177 22.23 -6.67 -3.20
N GLY A 178 21.26 -5.76 -3.09
CA GLY A 178 21.09 -4.85 -1.96
C GLY A 178 20.50 -5.50 -0.70
N PHE A 179 20.47 -6.83 -0.62
CA PHE A 179 19.75 -7.60 0.40
C PHE A 179 20.16 -7.28 1.85
N GLN A 180 21.40 -6.85 2.07
CA GLN A 180 21.90 -6.47 3.39
C GLN A 180 21.68 -4.99 3.73
N ASN A 181 21.22 -4.19 2.78
CA ASN A 181 21.05 -2.76 2.96
C ASN A 181 19.57 -2.42 3.20
N ALA A 182 19.26 -2.05 4.44
CA ALA A 182 17.89 -1.72 4.85
C ALA A 182 17.29 -0.56 4.05
N THR A 183 18.08 0.43 3.64
CA THR A 183 17.58 1.59 2.88
C THR A 183 17.29 1.25 1.42
N ILE A 184 18.09 0.36 0.81
CA ILE A 184 17.80 -0.16 -0.53
C ILE A 184 16.56 -1.05 -0.49
N LEU A 185 16.46 -1.94 0.51
CA LEU A 185 15.26 -2.75 0.71
C LEU A 185 14.03 -1.87 0.88
N ASP A 186 14.09 -0.87 1.76
CA ASP A 186 12.98 0.03 2.04
C ASP A 186 12.50 0.75 0.77
N SER A 187 13.40 1.45 0.08
CA SER A 187 13.07 2.21 -1.14
C SER A 187 12.65 1.30 -2.31
N GLY A 188 13.29 0.15 -2.49
CA GLY A 188 12.97 -0.79 -3.55
C GLY A 188 11.59 -1.43 -3.35
N PHE A 189 11.26 -1.85 -2.13
CA PHE A 189 9.91 -2.33 -1.81
C PHE A 189 8.86 -1.23 -1.95
N SER A 190 9.16 0.04 -1.61
CA SER A 190 8.24 1.14 -1.89
C SER A 190 7.93 1.30 -3.37
N VAL A 191 8.91 1.10 -4.27
CA VAL A 191 8.67 1.10 -5.72
C VAL A 191 7.76 -0.06 -6.12
N ILE A 192 8.01 -1.27 -5.61
CA ILE A 192 7.17 -2.44 -5.89
C ILE A 192 5.73 -2.20 -5.42
N ALA A 193 5.55 -1.71 -4.19
CA ALA A 193 4.22 -1.39 -3.64
C ALA A 193 3.48 -0.36 -4.51
N ALA A 194 4.14 0.72 -4.90
CA ALA A 194 3.57 1.73 -5.78
C ALA A 194 3.20 1.15 -7.16
N ALA A 195 4.11 0.37 -7.75
CA ALA A 195 3.90 -0.28 -9.04
C ALA A 195 2.77 -1.32 -9.03
N SER A 196 2.61 -2.07 -7.94
CA SER A 196 1.61 -3.14 -7.82
C SER A 196 0.23 -2.66 -7.39
N THR A 197 0.09 -1.44 -6.86
CA THR A 197 -1.20 -0.91 -6.42
C THR A 197 -2.15 -0.78 -7.60
N ALA A 198 -3.31 -1.45 -7.53
CA ALA A 198 -4.29 -1.51 -8.61
C ALA A 198 -3.74 -1.94 -9.99
N ASN A 199 -2.65 -2.73 -10.02
CA ASN A 199 -2.06 -3.25 -11.25
C ASN A 199 -1.65 -4.73 -11.11
N GLU A 200 -2.58 -5.62 -11.44
CA GLU A 200 -2.37 -7.08 -11.34
C GLU A 200 -1.36 -7.61 -12.36
N VAL A 201 -1.22 -6.96 -13.52
CA VAL A 201 -0.22 -7.33 -14.54
C VAL A 201 1.19 -7.23 -13.96
N LEU A 202 1.46 -6.17 -13.20
CA LEU A 202 2.76 -6.02 -12.55
C LEU A 202 2.92 -6.93 -11.34
N LYS A 203 1.86 -7.23 -10.59
CA LYS A 203 1.92 -8.26 -9.54
C LYS A 203 2.39 -9.59 -10.12
N GLU A 204 1.78 -10.04 -11.21
CA GLU A 204 2.17 -11.25 -11.92
C GLU A 204 3.63 -11.19 -12.40
N SER A 205 4.03 -10.08 -13.05
CA SER A 205 5.41 -9.87 -13.49
C SER A 205 6.44 -9.98 -12.34
N PHE A 206 6.13 -9.45 -11.16
CA PHE A 206 7.00 -9.60 -9.99
C PHE A 206 7.06 -11.04 -9.46
N MET A 207 5.96 -11.79 -9.54
CA MET A 207 5.91 -13.20 -9.13
C MET A 207 6.72 -14.09 -10.07
N GLU A 208 6.70 -13.82 -11.38
CA GLU A 208 7.58 -14.50 -12.35
C GLU A 208 9.07 -14.30 -12.02
N LEU A 209 9.42 -13.16 -11.43
CA LEU A 209 10.77 -12.81 -10.99
C LEU A 209 11.17 -13.35 -9.61
N LYS A 210 10.30 -14.18 -9.00
CA LYS A 210 10.49 -14.80 -7.67
C LYS A 210 10.55 -13.78 -6.53
N LEU A 211 9.72 -12.73 -6.61
CA LEU A 211 9.62 -11.73 -5.55
C LEU A 211 9.12 -12.35 -4.24
N ASP A 212 8.15 -13.24 -4.28
CA ASP A 212 7.62 -13.98 -3.14
C ASP A 212 8.70 -14.71 -2.31
N GLU A 213 9.61 -15.42 -2.99
CA GLU A 213 10.75 -16.09 -2.34
C GLU A 213 11.66 -15.06 -1.67
N LEU A 214 11.91 -13.92 -2.33
CA LEU A 214 12.71 -12.82 -1.80
C LEU A 214 12.06 -12.17 -0.57
N LEU A 215 10.75 -11.89 -0.61
CA LEU A 215 10.00 -11.30 0.50
C LEU A 215 10.08 -12.19 1.74
N VAL A 216 9.86 -13.49 1.57
CA VAL A 216 9.93 -14.46 2.67
C VAL A 216 11.36 -14.62 3.19
N LYS A 217 12.36 -14.56 2.31
CA LYS A 217 13.77 -14.56 2.72
C LYS A 217 14.12 -13.33 3.55
N VAL A 218 13.72 -12.13 3.12
CA VAL A 218 13.91 -10.89 3.89
C VAL A 218 13.22 -10.99 5.25
N LEU A 219 11.95 -11.43 5.28
CA LEU A 219 11.22 -11.65 6.53
C LEU A 219 11.94 -12.65 7.45
N ARG A 220 12.66 -13.64 6.92
CA ARG A 220 13.37 -14.63 7.73
C ARG A 220 14.68 -14.09 8.29
N GLU A 221 15.43 -13.36 7.47
CA GLU A 221 16.82 -12.97 7.77
C GLU A 221 16.94 -11.59 8.43
N GLN A 222 16.01 -10.66 8.17
CA GLN A 222 16.05 -9.28 8.66
C GLN A 222 15.16 -9.04 9.90
N THR A 223 15.18 -9.96 10.87
CA THR A 223 14.20 -10.02 12.00
C THR A 223 14.10 -8.81 12.93
N ARG A 224 15.04 -7.87 12.89
CA ARG A 224 14.99 -6.66 13.73
C ARG A 224 14.99 -5.35 12.93
N SER A 225 15.04 -5.46 11.61
CA SER A 225 15.25 -4.33 10.69
C SER A 225 14.42 -4.47 9.42
N CYS A 226 13.34 -5.26 9.44
CA CYS A 226 12.42 -5.33 8.31
C CYS A 226 11.80 -3.95 8.07
N PRO A 227 11.95 -3.38 6.86
CA PRO A 227 11.36 -2.09 6.54
C PRO A 227 9.82 -2.20 6.49
N GLN A 228 9.13 -1.12 6.83
CA GLN A 228 7.66 -1.07 6.77
C GLN A 228 7.14 -1.39 5.36
N SER A 229 7.87 -0.95 4.33
CA SER A 229 7.54 -1.19 2.94
C SER A 229 7.49 -2.68 2.55
N LEU A 230 8.21 -3.56 3.25
CA LEU A 230 8.12 -5.02 3.05
C LEU A 230 6.71 -5.53 3.37
N TYR A 231 6.14 -5.08 4.50
CA TYR A 231 4.79 -5.43 4.89
C TYR A 231 3.76 -4.83 3.92
N ASP A 232 4.00 -3.61 3.45
CA ASP A 232 3.12 -2.95 2.49
C ASP A 232 3.07 -3.68 1.14
N VAL A 233 4.24 -4.12 0.62
CA VAL A 233 4.31 -4.93 -0.61
C VAL A 233 3.49 -6.20 -0.44
N ILE A 234 3.70 -6.99 0.62
CA ILE A 234 2.96 -8.24 0.81
C ILE A 234 1.45 -7.96 0.90
N ARG A 235 1.05 -6.90 1.61
CA ARG A 235 -0.36 -6.50 1.73
C ARG A 235 -0.96 -6.13 0.37
N ILE A 236 -0.26 -5.37 -0.45
CA ILE A 236 -0.71 -4.93 -1.78
C ILE A 236 -0.80 -6.11 -2.74
N LEU A 237 0.20 -7.00 -2.74
CA LEU A 237 0.19 -8.22 -3.55
C LEU A 237 -0.99 -9.14 -3.19
N LEU A 238 -1.39 -9.19 -1.91
CA LEU A 238 -2.52 -9.97 -1.41
C LEU A 238 -3.86 -9.20 -1.42
N THR A 239 -3.95 -8.04 -2.06
CA THR A 239 -5.18 -7.27 -2.16
C THR A 239 -5.69 -7.29 -3.61
N PRO A 240 -6.93 -7.72 -3.88
CA PRO A 240 -7.49 -7.72 -5.23
C PRO A 240 -8.08 -6.34 -5.51
N ASP A 241 -7.26 -5.42 -6.02
CA ASP A 241 -7.61 -4.00 -6.23
C ASP A 241 -7.58 -3.54 -7.69
N ASP A 242 -7.28 -4.44 -8.64
CA ASP A 242 -7.45 -4.17 -10.07
C ASP A 242 -8.73 -4.81 -10.60
N ASN A 243 -9.68 -3.97 -11.03
CA ASN A 243 -10.96 -4.43 -11.57
C ASN A 243 -10.92 -4.73 -13.07
N ARG A 244 -9.75 -4.58 -13.74
CA ARG A 244 -9.62 -4.73 -15.19
C ARG A 244 -9.29 -6.16 -15.61
N VAL A 245 -8.68 -6.94 -14.72
CA VAL A 245 -8.20 -8.30 -14.98
C VAL A 245 -8.54 -9.23 -13.80
N VAL A 246 -8.31 -10.53 -13.97
CA VAL A 246 -8.53 -11.52 -12.91
C VAL A 246 -7.48 -11.33 -11.81
N ALA A 247 -7.91 -11.36 -10.54
CA ALA A 247 -7.00 -11.20 -9.41
C ALA A 247 -6.04 -12.38 -9.26
N SER A 248 -4.75 -12.10 -9.05
CA SER A 248 -3.68 -13.10 -8.83
C SER A 248 -3.46 -13.47 -7.35
N GLN A 249 -4.21 -12.86 -6.44
CA GLN A 249 -4.02 -12.97 -4.98
C GLN A 249 -3.95 -14.41 -4.46
N ASP A 250 -4.72 -15.35 -5.03
CA ASP A 250 -4.81 -16.73 -4.52
C ASP A 250 -3.54 -17.52 -4.83
N GLU A 251 -2.88 -17.23 -5.96
CA GLU A 251 -1.59 -17.81 -6.31
C GLU A 251 -0.46 -17.22 -5.46
N ILE A 252 -0.46 -15.90 -5.30
CA ILE A 252 0.50 -15.20 -4.45
C ILE A 252 0.41 -15.69 -3.00
N CYS A 253 -0.82 -15.81 -2.48
CA CYS A 253 -1.09 -16.32 -1.13
C CYS A 253 -0.57 -17.75 -0.93
N ARG A 254 -0.80 -18.63 -1.91
CA ARG A 254 -0.26 -20.00 -1.89
C ARG A 254 1.26 -20.02 -1.91
N SER A 255 1.89 -19.16 -2.71
CA SER A 255 3.36 -19.14 -2.83
C SER A 255 4.05 -18.63 -1.57
N ILE A 256 3.54 -17.53 -0.99
CA ILE A 256 4.03 -17.01 0.30
C ILE A 256 3.84 -18.05 1.41
N THR A 257 2.70 -18.74 1.42
CA THR A 257 2.44 -19.80 2.40
C THR A 257 3.38 -20.99 2.21
N GLY A 258 3.56 -21.46 0.98
CA GLY A 258 4.46 -22.58 0.66
C GLY A 258 5.92 -22.31 1.04
N SER A 259 6.33 -21.03 1.05
CA SER A 259 7.66 -20.60 1.48
C SER A 259 7.84 -20.48 3.00
N GLY A 260 6.78 -20.73 3.79
CA GLY A 260 6.78 -20.64 5.25
C GLY A 260 6.40 -19.26 5.81
N GLY A 261 5.73 -18.42 5.03
CA GLY A 261 5.34 -17.07 5.44
C GLY A 261 4.48 -17.05 6.72
N ILE A 262 3.56 -18.00 6.89
CA ILE A 262 2.71 -18.10 8.10
C ILE A 262 3.57 -18.30 9.36
N ASP A 263 4.55 -19.20 9.32
CA ASP A 263 5.42 -19.49 10.48
C ASP A 263 6.22 -18.26 10.90
N ILE A 264 6.75 -17.54 9.91
CA ILE A 264 7.55 -16.35 10.15
C ILE A 264 6.68 -15.23 10.74
N ILE A 265 5.48 -15.00 10.20
CA ILE A 265 4.56 -13.97 10.72
C ILE A 265 4.10 -14.32 12.14
N LEU A 266 3.77 -15.58 12.43
CA LEU A 266 3.41 -16.01 13.78
C LEU A 266 4.58 -15.83 14.77
N LYS A 267 5.81 -16.15 14.35
CA LYS A 267 7.00 -15.88 15.15
C LYS A 267 7.15 -14.38 15.47
N TYR A 268 6.95 -13.51 14.49
CA TYR A 268 6.98 -12.06 14.73
C TYR A 268 5.90 -11.59 15.71
N ILE A 269 4.69 -12.14 15.63
CA ILE A 269 3.63 -11.86 16.60
C ILE A 269 4.07 -12.28 18.00
N ASP A 270 4.72 -13.43 18.14
CA ASP A 270 5.25 -13.87 19.44
C ASP A 270 6.39 -12.98 19.94
N ASP A 271 7.33 -12.59 19.07
CA ASP A 271 8.42 -11.67 19.41
C ASP A 271 7.89 -10.29 19.82
N CYS A 272 6.82 -9.81 19.19
CA CYS A 272 6.14 -8.55 19.56
C CYS A 272 5.56 -8.58 20.98
N ASN A 273 5.20 -9.76 21.50
CA ASN A 273 4.80 -9.89 22.91
C ASN A 273 5.95 -9.54 23.87
N VAL A 274 7.20 -9.56 23.41
CA VAL A 274 8.38 -9.16 24.16
C VAL A 274 8.77 -7.71 23.87
N THR A 275 8.90 -7.34 22.59
CA THR A 275 9.45 -6.04 22.17
C THR A 275 8.46 -4.88 22.28
N SER A 276 7.16 -5.16 22.32
CA SER A 276 6.06 -4.18 22.37
C SER A 276 6.00 -3.21 21.17
N ASP A 277 6.49 -3.63 20.00
CA ASP A 277 6.39 -2.84 18.77
C ASP A 277 4.97 -2.89 18.20
N LYS A 278 4.26 -1.76 18.30
CA LYS A 278 2.88 -1.61 17.84
C LYS A 278 2.74 -1.57 16.32
N ALA A 279 3.73 -1.06 15.60
CA ALA A 279 3.66 -0.96 14.14
C ALA A 279 3.82 -2.35 13.52
N VAL A 280 4.83 -3.10 13.97
CA VAL A 280 5.07 -4.48 13.53
C VAL A 280 3.89 -5.38 13.92
N SER A 281 3.36 -5.26 15.14
CA SER A 281 2.19 -6.04 15.56
C SER A 281 1.00 -5.86 14.61
N ARG A 282 0.64 -4.61 14.27
CA ARG A 282 -0.45 -4.32 13.34
C ARG A 282 -0.16 -4.84 11.93
N ALA A 283 1.06 -4.65 11.45
CA ALA A 283 1.47 -5.11 10.12
C ALA A 283 1.38 -6.64 10.02
N CYS A 284 1.93 -7.38 10.99
CA CYS A 284 1.83 -8.83 11.06
C CYS A 284 0.39 -9.32 11.15
N CYS A 285 -0.44 -8.67 11.98
CA CYS A 285 -1.87 -8.99 12.08
C CYS A 285 -2.59 -8.82 10.73
N SER A 286 -2.40 -7.68 10.07
CA SER A 286 -2.97 -7.40 8.75
C SER A 286 -2.51 -8.43 7.71
N LEU A 287 -1.22 -8.77 7.67
CA LEU A 287 -0.71 -9.79 6.74
C LEU A 287 -1.29 -11.17 6.99
N LEU A 288 -1.36 -11.59 8.25
CA LEU A 288 -1.93 -12.89 8.62
C LEU A 288 -3.42 -12.95 8.25
N SER A 289 -4.15 -11.84 8.41
CA SER A 289 -5.55 -11.73 7.99
C SER A 289 -5.72 -11.89 6.47
N LYS A 290 -4.79 -11.37 5.66
CA LYS A 290 -4.80 -11.52 4.21
C LYS A 290 -4.51 -12.96 3.80
N LEU A 291 -3.51 -13.59 4.42
CA LEU A 291 -3.21 -15.00 4.18
C LEU A 291 -4.36 -15.93 4.58
N ALA A 292 -5.08 -15.61 5.65
CA ALA A 292 -6.27 -16.33 6.10
C ALA A 292 -7.48 -16.24 5.15
N GLY A 293 -7.35 -15.59 3.99
CA GLY A 293 -8.37 -15.60 2.94
C GLY A 293 -8.67 -17.01 2.38
N SER A 294 -7.66 -17.90 2.33
CA SER A 294 -7.83 -19.31 1.94
C SER A 294 -8.22 -20.17 3.15
N ASP A 295 -9.13 -21.14 2.93
CA ASP A 295 -9.60 -22.04 3.99
C ASP A 295 -8.47 -22.96 4.50
N GLU A 296 -7.56 -23.39 3.63
CA GLU A 296 -6.36 -24.14 4.00
C GLU A 296 -5.46 -23.34 4.94
N ASN A 297 -5.29 -22.04 4.66
CA ASN A 297 -4.47 -21.17 5.49
C ASN A 297 -5.11 -20.90 6.85
N LYS A 298 -6.43 -20.78 6.94
CA LYS A 298 -7.12 -20.67 8.23
C LYS A 298 -6.80 -21.86 9.13
N VAL A 299 -6.88 -23.07 8.56
CA VAL A 299 -6.55 -24.32 9.28
C VAL A 299 -5.09 -24.31 9.70
N ALA A 300 -4.17 -23.97 8.80
CA ALA A 300 -2.74 -23.93 9.09
C ALA A 300 -2.39 -22.93 10.21
N ILE A 301 -3.00 -21.74 10.23
CA ILE A 301 -2.78 -20.73 11.26
C ILE A 301 -3.24 -21.24 12.63
N VAL A 302 -4.43 -21.85 12.70
CA VAL A 302 -4.98 -22.38 13.96
C VAL A 302 -4.14 -23.56 14.46
N GLN A 303 -3.75 -24.50 13.58
CA GLN A 303 -2.91 -25.65 13.94
C GLN A 303 -1.52 -25.26 14.48
N ARG A 304 -1.00 -24.10 14.07
CA ARG A 304 0.28 -23.56 14.53
C ARG A 304 0.16 -22.73 15.82
N GLY A 305 -0.97 -22.80 16.52
CA GLY A 305 -1.20 -22.08 17.78
C GLY A 305 -1.47 -20.58 17.57
N GLY A 306 -1.88 -20.16 16.36
CA GLY A 306 -2.07 -18.75 16.04
C GLY A 306 -3.09 -18.05 16.94
N LEU A 307 -4.15 -18.74 17.39
CA LEU A 307 -5.14 -18.17 18.30
C LEU A 307 -4.52 -17.80 19.66
N ASP A 308 -3.73 -18.68 20.26
CA ASP A 308 -3.08 -18.44 21.55
C ASP A 308 -2.10 -17.25 21.48
N LEU A 309 -1.34 -17.16 20.39
CA LEU A 309 -0.42 -16.04 20.14
C LEU A 309 -1.17 -14.71 19.99
N LEU A 310 -2.30 -14.70 19.29
CA LEU A 310 -3.15 -13.52 19.14
C LEU A 310 -3.77 -13.08 20.47
N MET A 311 -4.22 -14.02 21.30
CA MET A 311 -4.77 -13.74 22.62
C MET A 311 -3.72 -13.20 23.60
N LYS A 312 -2.48 -13.72 23.52
CA LYS A 312 -1.31 -13.18 24.24
C LYS A 312 -1.00 -11.74 23.81
N LEU A 313 -1.08 -11.45 22.51
CA LEU A 313 -0.90 -10.10 21.96
C LEU A 313 -1.98 -9.13 22.47
N CYS A 314 -3.25 -9.55 22.49
CA CYS A 314 -4.33 -8.76 23.06
C CYS A 314 -4.13 -8.47 24.54
N SER A 315 -3.66 -9.45 25.31
CA SER A 315 -3.39 -9.27 26.74
C SER A 315 -2.30 -8.22 26.96
N ARG A 316 -1.24 -8.26 26.14
CA ARG A 316 -0.14 -7.28 26.17
C ARG A 316 -0.58 -5.87 25.79
N PHE A 317 -1.43 -5.75 24.78
CA PHE A 317 -1.91 -4.47 24.24
C PHE A 317 -3.38 -4.18 24.59
N SER A 318 -3.80 -4.57 25.78
CA SER A 318 -5.20 -4.42 26.25
C SER A 318 -5.69 -2.97 26.35
N ASP A 319 -4.76 -2.02 26.31
CA ASP A 319 -5.00 -0.57 26.37
C ASP A 319 -4.99 0.09 24.98
N ASP A 320 -4.68 -0.66 23.91
CA ASP A 320 -4.55 -0.14 22.55
C ASP A 320 -5.68 -0.63 21.64
N PRO A 321 -6.73 0.19 21.41
CA PRO A 321 -7.88 -0.25 20.63
C PRO A 321 -7.53 -0.57 19.17
N SER A 322 -6.47 0.00 18.61
CA SER A 322 -6.06 -0.27 17.23
C SER A 322 -5.50 -1.69 17.09
N ILE A 323 -4.70 -2.18 18.04
CA ILE A 323 -4.18 -3.56 18.01
C ILE A 323 -5.29 -4.57 18.28
N LEU A 324 -6.17 -4.29 19.26
CA LEU A 324 -7.30 -5.17 19.54
C LEU A 324 -8.21 -5.32 18.31
N GLN A 325 -8.46 -4.22 17.58
CA GLN A 325 -9.22 -4.26 16.34
C GLN A 325 -8.56 -5.14 15.27
N GLU A 326 -7.24 -5.06 15.08
CA GLU A 326 -6.51 -5.90 14.12
C GLU A 326 -6.56 -7.38 14.49
N VAL A 327 -6.39 -7.72 15.77
CA VAL A 327 -6.52 -9.11 16.23
C VAL A 327 -7.93 -9.63 16.02
N MET A 328 -8.96 -8.84 16.37
CA MET A 328 -10.35 -9.20 16.10
C MET A 328 -10.62 -9.35 14.60
N SER A 329 -9.95 -8.58 13.73
CA SER A 329 -10.03 -8.74 12.28
C SER A 329 -9.60 -10.13 11.82
N ILE A 330 -8.43 -10.60 12.28
CA ILE A 330 -7.94 -11.94 11.94
C ILE A 330 -8.88 -13.02 12.48
N ILE A 331 -9.32 -12.92 13.74
CA ILE A 331 -10.22 -13.92 14.34
C ILE A 331 -11.55 -13.98 13.56
N THR A 332 -12.09 -12.83 13.13
CA THR A 332 -13.27 -12.77 12.25
C THR A 332 -13.03 -13.56 10.96
N VAL A 333 -11.86 -13.41 10.31
CA VAL A 333 -11.52 -14.11 9.07
C VAL A 333 -11.31 -15.61 9.30
N LEU A 334 -10.58 -16.00 10.36
CA LEU A 334 -10.34 -17.39 10.73
C LEU A 334 -11.64 -18.15 11.02
N SER A 335 -12.63 -17.47 11.59
CA SER A 335 -13.94 -18.04 11.94
C SER A 335 -14.94 -18.03 10.77
N LEU A 336 -14.67 -17.26 9.71
CA LEU A 336 -15.59 -17.10 8.58
C LEU A 336 -15.80 -18.43 7.86
N ARG A 337 -17.05 -18.93 7.90
CA ARG A 337 -17.48 -20.23 7.34
C ARG A 337 -16.74 -21.44 7.93
N SER A 338 -16.10 -21.30 9.09
CA SER A 338 -15.38 -22.38 9.77
C SER A 338 -15.87 -22.54 11.21
N PRO A 339 -16.92 -23.35 11.45
CA PRO A 339 -17.46 -23.55 12.79
C PRO A 339 -16.46 -24.19 13.76
N VAL A 340 -15.51 -24.99 13.25
CA VAL A 340 -14.41 -25.57 14.03
C VAL A 340 -13.47 -24.49 14.54
N ASN A 341 -13.00 -23.59 13.67
CA ASN A 341 -12.14 -22.49 14.10
C ASN A 341 -12.87 -21.53 15.03
N ALA A 342 -14.17 -21.31 14.80
CA ALA A 342 -15.01 -20.50 15.66
C ALA A 342 -15.11 -21.09 17.09
N ALA A 343 -15.26 -22.42 17.22
CA ALA A 343 -15.24 -23.10 18.52
C ALA A 343 -13.89 -22.89 19.23
N LEU A 344 -12.80 -23.19 18.53
CA LEU A 344 -11.42 -23.03 19.04
C LEU A 344 -11.12 -21.59 19.44
N ALA A 345 -11.62 -20.60 18.69
CA ALA A 345 -11.45 -19.18 19.02
C ALA A 345 -12.19 -18.79 20.31
N VAL A 346 -13.39 -19.32 20.55
CA VAL A 346 -14.11 -19.11 21.82
C VAL A 346 -13.37 -19.80 22.98
N GLU A 347 -12.88 -21.02 22.78
CA GLU A 347 -12.07 -21.74 23.78
C GLU A 347 -10.78 -20.99 24.14
N ALA A 348 -10.14 -20.33 23.16
CA ALA A 348 -8.96 -19.48 23.37
C ALA A 348 -9.28 -18.14 24.06
N GLY A 349 -10.56 -17.78 24.24
CA GLY A 349 -10.99 -16.57 24.95
C GLY A 349 -11.40 -15.39 24.06
N ALA A 350 -11.66 -15.59 22.76
CA ALA A 350 -12.07 -14.50 21.86
C ALA A 350 -13.38 -13.80 22.30
N GLY A 351 -14.28 -14.53 22.95
CA GLY A 351 -15.51 -13.97 23.52
C GLY A 351 -15.26 -12.98 24.66
N ASP A 352 -14.31 -13.30 25.54
CA ASP A 352 -13.91 -12.45 26.65
C ASP A 352 -13.18 -11.21 26.15
N LEU A 353 -12.31 -11.37 25.16
CA LEU A 353 -11.67 -10.26 24.46
C LEU A 353 -12.72 -9.28 23.90
N ALA A 354 -13.74 -9.77 23.19
CA ALA A 354 -14.81 -8.92 22.67
C ALA A 354 -15.52 -8.16 23.80
N SER A 355 -15.89 -8.87 24.86
CA SER A 355 -16.62 -8.29 25.99
C SER A 355 -15.81 -7.18 26.67
N GLN A 356 -14.54 -7.47 27.00
CA GLN A 356 -13.64 -6.53 27.67
C GLN A 356 -13.35 -5.31 26.80
N ALA A 357 -13.02 -5.51 25.53
CA ALA A 357 -12.72 -4.41 24.62
C ALA A 357 -13.94 -3.51 24.37
N MET A 358 -15.14 -4.10 24.19
CA MET A 358 -16.38 -3.34 24.01
C MET A 358 -16.75 -2.52 25.26
N GLN A 359 -16.46 -3.03 26.46
CA GLN A 359 -16.65 -2.31 27.72
C GLN A 359 -15.64 -1.19 27.92
N ARG A 360 -14.37 -1.45 27.59
CA ARG A 360 -13.27 -0.52 27.80
C ARG A 360 -13.28 0.65 26.81
N PHE A 361 -13.68 0.40 25.57
CA PHE A 361 -13.63 1.38 24.48
C PHE A 361 -15.01 1.67 23.88
N PRO A 362 -16.00 2.13 24.67
CA PRO A 362 -17.37 2.31 24.21
C PRO A 362 -17.51 3.40 23.14
N ALA A 363 -16.58 4.37 23.10
CA ALA A 363 -16.59 5.48 22.13
C ALA A 363 -15.89 5.15 20.80
N VAL A 364 -15.11 4.06 20.73
CA VAL A 364 -14.32 3.71 19.53
C VAL A 364 -15.20 2.87 18.59
N HIS A 365 -15.94 3.54 17.71
CA HIS A 365 -16.96 2.90 16.89
C HIS A 365 -16.41 1.80 15.96
N GLN A 366 -15.16 1.93 15.44
CA GLN A 366 -14.57 0.90 14.59
C GLN A 366 -14.33 -0.41 15.35
N LEU A 367 -13.85 -0.33 16.60
CA LEU A 367 -13.66 -1.49 17.48
C LEU A 367 -14.99 -2.13 17.85
N GLN A 368 -16.02 -1.33 18.16
CA GLN A 368 -17.36 -1.85 18.43
C GLN A 368 -17.92 -2.61 17.21
N ARG A 369 -17.81 -2.03 16.01
CA ARG A 369 -18.23 -2.66 14.77
C ARG A 369 -17.47 -3.96 14.51
N GLN A 370 -16.16 -3.96 14.71
CA GLN A 370 -15.32 -5.13 14.52
C GLN A 370 -15.65 -6.25 15.52
N SER A 371 -15.95 -5.90 16.77
CA SER A 371 -16.41 -6.85 17.78
C SER A 371 -17.70 -7.54 17.34
N CYS A 372 -18.67 -6.79 16.82
CA CYS A 372 -19.91 -7.35 16.27
C CYS A 372 -19.65 -8.32 15.09
N PHE A 373 -18.73 -7.98 14.18
CA PHE A 373 -18.36 -8.89 13.08
C PHE A 373 -17.71 -10.19 13.58
N MET A 374 -16.82 -10.09 14.57
CA MET A 374 -16.18 -11.25 15.17
C MET A 374 -17.21 -12.15 15.83
N ILE A 375 -18.06 -11.60 16.71
CA ILE A 375 -19.10 -12.34 17.42
C ILE A 375 -20.04 -13.04 16.43
N ARG A 376 -20.48 -12.33 15.39
CA ARG A 376 -21.32 -12.90 14.33
C ARG A 376 -20.70 -14.16 13.74
N ASN A 377 -19.43 -14.12 13.39
CA ASN A 377 -18.75 -15.27 12.80
C ASN A 377 -18.49 -16.40 13.82
N LEU A 378 -18.21 -16.05 15.09
CA LEU A 378 -18.01 -17.04 16.16
C LEU A 378 -19.26 -17.88 16.43
N VAL A 379 -20.45 -17.31 16.28
CA VAL A 379 -21.73 -18.00 16.60
C VAL A 379 -22.46 -18.55 15.37
N ALA A 380 -21.99 -18.19 14.18
CA ALA A 380 -22.56 -18.67 12.93
C ALA A 380 -22.38 -20.19 12.83
N ARG A 381 -23.51 -20.92 12.78
CA ARG A 381 -23.53 -22.40 12.73
C ARG A 381 -22.81 -23.07 13.91
N ASN A 382 -22.79 -22.41 15.07
CA ASN A 382 -22.17 -22.93 16.29
C ASN A 382 -23.07 -22.63 17.51
N PRO A 383 -24.05 -23.52 17.81
CA PRO A 383 -25.00 -23.34 18.91
C PRO A 383 -24.35 -23.24 20.29
N GLU A 384 -23.27 -23.98 20.52
CA GLU A 384 -22.53 -24.01 21.78
C GLU A 384 -21.93 -22.63 22.07
N ASN A 385 -21.29 -22.01 21.08
CA ASN A 385 -20.75 -20.66 21.18
C ASN A 385 -21.84 -19.61 21.50
N ARG A 386 -23.07 -19.78 20.99
CA ARG A 386 -24.18 -18.87 21.35
C ARG A 386 -24.45 -18.90 22.84
N ILE A 387 -24.55 -20.09 23.41
CA ILE A 387 -24.82 -20.27 24.85
C ILE A 387 -23.72 -19.62 25.67
N ILE A 388 -22.46 -19.90 25.32
CA ILE A 388 -21.29 -19.35 26.03
C ILE A 388 -21.30 -17.82 25.98
N LEU A 389 -21.41 -17.22 24.79
CA LEU A 389 -21.34 -15.76 24.65
C LEU A 389 -22.57 -15.02 25.21
N LEU A 390 -23.77 -15.62 25.13
CA LEU A 390 -24.95 -15.05 25.79
C LEU A 390 -24.80 -15.08 27.32
N SER A 391 -24.25 -16.17 27.87
CA SER A 391 -24.02 -16.30 29.31
C SER A 391 -23.01 -15.29 29.86
N SER A 392 -22.07 -14.81 29.03
CA SER A 392 -21.12 -13.75 29.39
C SER A 392 -21.69 -12.33 29.28
N GLY A 393 -22.94 -12.19 28.80
CA GLY A 393 -23.63 -10.90 28.71
C GLY A 393 -23.29 -10.08 27.46
N ILE A 394 -22.75 -10.71 26.40
CA ILE A 394 -22.36 -10.01 25.18
C ILE A 394 -23.51 -9.24 24.52
N GLU A 395 -24.75 -9.73 24.66
CA GLU A 395 -25.95 -9.13 24.08
C GLU A 395 -26.09 -7.65 24.47
N LYS A 396 -25.95 -7.33 25.76
CA LYS A 396 -26.09 -5.96 26.26
C LYS A 396 -25.06 -5.02 25.63
N LEU A 397 -23.84 -5.53 25.38
CA LEU A 397 -22.76 -4.76 24.76
C LEU A 397 -23.06 -4.49 23.28
N ILE A 398 -23.55 -5.51 22.55
CA ILE A 398 -23.92 -5.36 21.14
C ILE A 398 -25.10 -4.38 20.98
N ARG A 399 -26.14 -4.48 21.83
CA ARG A 399 -27.26 -3.54 21.82
C ARG A 399 -26.81 -2.10 22.13
N ARG A 400 -25.90 -1.93 23.09
CA ARG A 400 -25.32 -0.61 23.38
C ARG A 400 -24.56 -0.05 22.18
N ALA A 401 -23.71 -0.86 21.53
CA ALA A 401 -22.99 -0.45 20.32
C ALA A 401 -23.94 -0.06 19.19
N LYS A 402 -25.00 -0.84 18.97
CA LYS A 402 -26.06 -0.58 17.98
C LYS A 402 -26.74 0.78 18.20
N GLY A 403 -27.07 1.09 19.45
CA GLY A 403 -27.76 2.35 19.80
C GLY A 403 -26.85 3.57 19.88
N SER A 404 -25.55 3.37 20.16
CA SER A 404 -24.60 4.47 20.36
C SER A 404 -23.91 4.92 19.07
N HIS A 405 -23.82 4.05 18.06
CA HIS A 405 -23.04 4.30 16.83
C HIS A 405 -23.79 3.85 15.58
N ASP A 406 -24.10 4.79 14.70
CA ASP A 406 -24.82 4.50 13.45
C ASP A 406 -24.05 3.50 12.55
N SER A 407 -22.72 3.61 12.52
CA SER A 407 -21.86 2.71 11.75
C SER A 407 -21.86 1.26 12.25
N CYS A 408 -22.39 1.00 13.44
CA CYS A 408 -22.47 -0.35 14.03
C CYS A 408 -23.81 -1.05 13.79
N ARG A 409 -24.85 -0.33 13.33
CA ARG A 409 -26.23 -0.84 13.33
C ARG A 409 -26.39 -2.16 12.57
N ASP A 410 -25.85 -2.24 11.36
CA ASP A 410 -25.99 -3.44 10.52
C ASP A 410 -25.20 -4.62 11.09
N ALA A 411 -23.95 -4.36 11.51
CA ALA A 411 -23.08 -5.37 12.10
C ALA A 411 -23.66 -5.93 13.40
N ALA A 412 -24.18 -5.06 14.27
CA ALA A 412 -24.80 -5.43 15.53
C ALA A 412 -26.11 -6.22 15.32
N SER A 413 -26.97 -5.76 14.41
CA SER A 413 -28.22 -6.47 14.08
C SER A 413 -27.93 -7.87 13.52
N ALA A 414 -26.92 -8.00 12.66
CA ALA A 414 -26.51 -9.30 12.13
C ALA A 414 -25.96 -10.22 13.23
N ALA A 415 -25.16 -9.69 14.16
CA ALA A 415 -24.63 -10.46 15.30
C ALA A 415 -25.75 -10.94 16.25
N LEU A 416 -26.70 -10.06 16.60
CA LEU A 416 -27.85 -10.40 17.46
C LEU A 416 -28.75 -11.46 16.81
N ARG A 417 -28.99 -11.34 15.49
CA ARG A 417 -29.74 -12.35 14.73
C ARG A 417 -29.03 -13.70 14.74
N ASP A 418 -27.72 -13.71 14.48
CA ASP A 418 -26.95 -14.96 14.38
C ASP A 418 -26.72 -15.60 15.77
N LEU A 419 -26.83 -14.82 16.85
CA LEU A 419 -26.94 -15.26 18.25
C LEU A 419 -28.29 -15.95 18.57
N GLY A 420 -29.32 -15.76 17.73
CA GLY A 420 -30.64 -16.35 17.90
C GLY A 420 -31.62 -15.53 18.74
N LEU A 421 -31.44 -14.20 18.80
CA LEU A 421 -32.36 -13.30 19.50
C LEU A 421 -33.47 -12.84 18.54
N ASP A 422 -34.73 -13.08 18.89
CA ASP A 422 -35.87 -12.76 18.02
C ASP A 422 -36.12 -11.24 17.88
N ASP A 423 -35.79 -10.47 18.92
CA ASP A 423 -35.92 -9.01 18.98
C ASP A 423 -34.62 -8.30 18.57
N TYR A 424 -33.84 -8.89 17.67
CA TYR A 424 -32.54 -8.35 17.23
C TYR A 424 -32.65 -6.96 16.59
N ASN A 425 -33.83 -6.59 16.07
CA ASN A 425 -34.09 -5.26 15.50
C ASN A 425 -34.47 -4.20 16.54
N ALA A 426 -34.78 -4.58 17.77
CA ALA A 426 -35.15 -3.67 18.85
C ALA A 426 -34.03 -2.70 19.24
#